data_AF-A0A246GIU5-F1
#
_entry.id   AF-A0A246GIU5-F1
#
_cell.length_a   1.000
_cell.length_b   1.000
_cell.length_c   1.000
_cell.angle_alpha   90.00
_cell.angle_beta   90.00
_cell.angle_gamma   90.00
#
_symmetry.space_group_name_H-M   'P 1'
#
loop_
_entity.id
_entity.type
_entity.pdbx_description
1 polymer ?
#
loop_
_entity_poly.entity_id
_entity_poly.type
_entity_poly.pdbx_seq_one_letter_code
_entity_poly.pdbx_strand_id
1 'polypeptide(L)'
;MFGVTKFTNIILKNMKMPIFILFIFLELIVSSCKNKKEIKENNPIYSKIDFNFLLPLSKTGQIIHHKYYTLSYSEKDEQAEWVAYWLNRKDIVYIKYKRPHFVNDPMVEEESANWKNYISSGYERGHLCPAGDRKFSKEAFEETFYTSNIAPQKKKFIPFKL
;
A
#
# COMPACT_ATOMS: atom_id res chain seq x y z
N MET A 1 -69.57 -4.53 -28.80
CA MET A 1 -68.46 -3.56 -28.71
C MET A 1 -68.27 -3.10 -27.27
N PHE A 2 -67.92 -3.99 -26.33
CA PHE A 2 -67.52 -3.64 -24.95
C PHE A 2 -66.77 -4.86 -24.39
N GLY A 3 -65.46 -4.79 -24.23
CA GLY A 3 -64.73 -5.95 -23.69
C GLY A 3 -63.20 -5.90 -23.65
N VAL A 4 -62.54 -4.92 -24.27
CA VAL A 4 -61.05 -4.90 -24.34
C VAL A 4 -60.42 -3.79 -23.48
N THR A 5 -61.19 -2.79 -23.04
CA THR A 5 -60.66 -1.61 -22.32
C THR A 5 -60.63 -1.71 -20.79
N LYS A 6 -61.12 -2.81 -20.19
CA LYS A 6 -61.15 -2.97 -18.72
C LYS A 6 -60.03 -3.85 -18.15
N PHE A 7 -59.41 -4.70 -18.98
CA PHE A 7 -58.33 -5.60 -18.55
C PHE A 7 -56.93 -4.95 -18.61
N THR A 8 -56.72 -4.00 -19.51
CA THR A 8 -55.44 -3.27 -19.63
C THR A 8 -55.20 -2.33 -18.43
N ASN A 9 -56.27 -1.77 -17.84
CA ASN A 9 -56.18 -0.88 -16.68
C ASN A 9 -55.96 -1.59 -15.32
N ILE A 10 -56.18 -2.91 -15.24
CA ILE A 10 -55.91 -3.68 -14.02
C ILE A 10 -54.43 -4.10 -13.95
N ILE A 11 -53.85 -4.46 -15.09
CA ILE A 11 -52.43 -4.86 -15.19
C ILE A 11 -51.50 -3.64 -15.03
N LEU A 12 -51.86 -2.46 -15.57
CA LEU A 12 -51.10 -1.22 -15.40
C LEU A 12 -51.16 -0.61 -13.99
N LYS A 13 -52.20 -0.88 -13.21
CA LYS A 13 -52.31 -0.41 -11.81
C LYS A 13 -51.49 -1.28 -10.85
N ASN A 14 -51.36 -2.57 -11.17
CA ASN A 14 -50.59 -3.55 -10.39
C ASN A 14 -49.12 -3.68 -10.80
N MET A 15 -48.69 -3.15 -11.96
CA MET A 15 -47.26 -3.09 -12.32
C MET A 15 -46.52 -1.91 -11.66
N LYS A 16 -47.21 -0.84 -11.27
CA LYS A 16 -46.60 0.31 -10.57
C LYS A 16 -46.20 -0.02 -9.13
N MET A 17 -46.97 -0.87 -8.45
CA MET A 17 -46.71 -1.30 -7.06
C MET A 17 -45.41 -2.14 -6.89
N PRO A 18 -45.11 -3.17 -7.69
CA PRO A 18 -43.87 -3.94 -7.55
C PRO A 18 -42.65 -3.12 -7.99
N ILE A 19 -42.78 -2.22 -8.97
CA ILE A 19 -41.71 -1.30 -9.37
C ILE A 19 -41.41 -0.31 -8.23
N PHE A 20 -42.45 0.25 -7.59
CA PHE A 20 -42.30 1.15 -6.46
C PHE A 20 -41.66 0.45 -5.24
N ILE A 21 -42.04 -0.80 -4.96
CA ILE A 21 -41.42 -1.62 -3.91
C ILE A 21 -39.95 -1.91 -4.24
N LEU A 22 -39.61 -2.17 -5.51
CA LEU A 22 -38.23 -2.38 -5.95
C LEU A 22 -37.38 -1.11 -5.80
N PHE A 23 -37.94 0.07 -6.09
CA PHE A 23 -37.28 1.35 -5.85
C PHE A 23 -37.05 1.62 -4.36
N ILE A 24 -38.04 1.35 -3.51
CA ILE A 24 -37.88 1.46 -2.04
C ILE A 24 -36.83 0.46 -1.53
N PHE A 25 -36.82 -0.76 -2.04
CA PHE A 25 -35.83 -1.77 -1.68
C PHE A 25 -34.42 -1.37 -2.14
N LEU A 26 -34.29 -0.76 -3.32
CA LEU A 26 -33.04 -0.22 -3.84
C LEU A 26 -32.56 0.98 -2.99
N GLU A 27 -33.44 1.88 -2.57
CA GLU A 27 -33.11 2.98 -1.66
C GLU A 27 -32.69 2.48 -0.27
N LEU A 28 -33.34 1.43 0.25
CA LEU A 28 -32.94 0.77 1.50
C LEU A 28 -31.57 0.10 1.39
N ILE A 29 -31.27 -0.57 0.28
CA ILE A 29 -29.94 -1.13 0.00
C ILE A 29 -28.89 -0.01 -0.09
N VAL A 30 -29.18 1.08 -0.82
CA VAL A 30 -28.27 2.23 -0.95
C VAL A 30 -28.04 2.91 0.40
N SER A 31 -29.07 3.04 1.25
CA SER A 31 -28.95 3.59 2.61
C SER A 31 -28.11 2.69 3.52
N SER A 32 -28.25 1.36 3.39
CA SER A 32 -27.40 0.39 4.07
C SER A 32 -25.93 0.49 3.62
N CYS A 33 -25.66 0.68 2.33
CA CYS A 33 -24.31 0.87 1.79
C CYS A 33 -23.66 2.20 2.19
N LYS A 34 -24.44 3.25 2.46
CA LYS A 34 -23.92 4.56 2.91
C LYS A 34 -23.43 4.55 4.36
N ASN A 35 -23.66 3.49 5.12
CA ASN A 35 -23.25 3.39 6.53
C ASN A 35 -21.84 2.86 6.74
N LYS A 36 -20.91 3.16 5.82
CA LYS A 36 -19.48 2.99 6.08
C LYS A 36 -19.01 4.27 6.75
N LYS A 37 -19.15 4.35 8.08
CA LYS A 37 -18.49 5.39 8.89
C LYS A 37 -17.00 5.36 8.55
N GLU A 38 -16.52 6.40 7.88
CA GLU A 38 -15.12 6.76 7.93
C GLU A 38 -14.79 7.02 9.40
N ILE A 39 -14.02 6.10 9.99
CA ILE A 39 -13.38 6.37 11.27
C ILE A 39 -12.41 7.51 10.98
N LYS A 40 -12.79 8.74 11.35
CA LYS A 40 -11.84 9.84 11.42
C LYS A 40 -10.82 9.45 12.50
N GLU A 41 -9.61 9.09 12.09
CA GLU A 41 -8.42 8.88 12.93
C GLU A 41 -8.00 10.19 13.60
N ASN A 42 -8.89 10.79 14.38
CA ASN A 42 -8.61 12.02 15.14
C ASN A 42 -8.60 11.70 16.64
N ASN A 43 -8.19 10.48 17.02
CA ASN A 43 -7.96 10.15 18.42
C ASN A 43 -6.56 10.64 18.81
N PRO A 44 -6.43 11.65 19.69
CA PRO A 44 -5.15 12.24 20.09
C PRO A 44 -4.21 11.27 20.83
N ILE A 45 -4.72 10.09 21.20
CA ILE A 45 -3.97 9.00 21.81
C ILE A 45 -3.07 8.30 20.77
N TYR A 46 -3.51 8.18 19.52
CA TYR A 46 -2.70 7.54 18.46
C TYR A 46 -1.55 8.42 17.97
N SER A 47 -1.67 9.75 18.07
CA SER A 47 -0.61 10.68 17.68
C SER A 47 0.58 10.73 18.64
N LYS A 48 0.52 10.00 19.77
CA LYS A 48 1.54 10.07 20.84
C LYS A 48 2.15 8.71 21.19
N ILE A 49 1.89 7.66 20.42
CA ILE A 49 2.63 6.41 20.59
C ILE A 49 3.99 6.61 19.95
N ASP A 50 5.03 6.58 20.77
CA ASP A 50 6.40 6.52 20.26
C ASP A 50 6.58 5.18 19.53
N PHE A 51 6.51 5.24 18.20
CA PHE A 51 6.66 4.08 17.35
C PHE A 51 8.05 3.45 17.44
N ASN A 52 9.03 4.14 18.02
CA ASN A 52 10.35 3.56 18.27
C ASN A 52 10.27 2.33 19.17
N PHE A 53 9.25 2.22 20.04
CA PHE A 53 9.05 1.02 20.85
C PHE A 53 8.75 -0.26 20.03
N LEU A 54 8.22 -0.12 18.81
CA LEU A 54 7.94 -1.26 17.93
C LEU A 54 9.14 -1.64 17.06
N LEU A 55 10.18 -0.80 17.00
CA LEU A 55 11.33 -1.06 16.17
C LEU A 55 12.21 -2.16 16.80
N PRO A 56 12.79 -3.05 15.98
CA PRO A 56 13.79 -3.98 16.47
C PRO A 56 15.01 -3.24 17.03
N LEU A 57 15.75 -3.89 17.92
CA LEU A 57 17.01 -3.36 18.41
C LEU A 57 18.02 -3.22 17.26
N SER A 58 18.67 -2.07 17.15
CA SER A 58 19.82 -1.84 16.27
C SER A 58 21.10 -2.31 16.97
N LYS A 59 21.96 -3.06 16.28
CA LYS A 59 23.28 -3.44 16.84
C LYS A 59 24.38 -2.46 16.46
N THR A 60 24.19 -1.75 15.35
CA THR A 60 25.14 -0.74 14.84
C THR A 60 24.90 0.63 15.45
N GLY A 61 23.68 0.90 15.90
CA GLY A 61 23.24 2.19 16.45
C GLY A 61 22.74 3.18 15.38
N GLN A 62 22.94 2.89 14.10
CA GLN A 62 22.55 3.80 13.01
C GLN A 62 21.11 3.50 12.55
N ILE A 63 20.15 4.24 13.11
CA ILE A 63 18.74 4.17 12.73
C ILE A 63 18.41 5.34 11.80
N ILE A 64 17.93 5.02 10.60
CA ILE A 64 17.60 5.98 9.55
C ILE A 64 16.09 6.03 9.39
N HIS A 65 15.53 7.23 9.58
CA HIS A 65 14.11 7.51 9.46
C HIS A 65 13.81 8.21 8.12
N HIS A 66 13.50 7.41 7.11
CA HIS A 66 12.88 7.92 5.88
C HIS A 66 11.42 8.26 6.12
N LYS A 67 10.78 8.93 5.15
CA LYS A 67 9.42 9.43 5.34
C LYS A 67 8.38 8.32 5.49
N TYR A 68 8.58 7.19 4.81
CA TYR A 68 7.59 6.10 4.74
C TYR A 68 8.12 4.72 5.16
N TYR A 69 9.36 4.67 5.67
CA TYR A 69 9.96 3.49 6.26
C TYR A 69 11.11 3.90 7.19
N THR A 70 11.53 3.00 8.06
CA THR A 70 12.69 3.17 8.95
C THR A 70 13.57 1.94 8.82
N LEU A 71 14.88 2.11 8.90
CA LEU A 71 15.82 0.99 8.87
C LEU A 71 16.94 1.17 9.89
N SER A 72 17.53 0.07 10.32
CA SER A 72 18.85 0.08 10.96
C SER A 72 19.87 -0.35 9.93
N TYR A 73 20.93 0.43 9.75
CA TYR A 73 21.95 0.18 8.73
C TYR A 73 23.23 -0.42 9.33
N SER A 74 23.79 -1.42 8.67
CA SER A 74 25.10 -1.98 8.99
C SER A 74 26.11 -1.53 7.94
N GLU A 75 26.97 -0.57 8.30
CA GLU A 75 28.05 -0.08 7.45
C GLU A 75 28.98 -1.23 7.02
N LYS A 76 29.32 -2.11 7.97
CA LYS A 76 30.19 -3.27 7.74
C LYS A 76 29.66 -4.21 6.64
N ASP A 77 28.35 -4.38 6.57
CA ASP A 77 27.70 -5.30 5.64
C ASP A 77 27.13 -4.57 4.40
N GLU A 78 27.27 -3.24 4.35
CA GLU A 78 26.64 -2.32 3.40
C GLU A 78 25.12 -2.56 3.17
N GLN A 79 24.39 -3.05 4.17
CA GLN A 79 22.97 -3.40 4.08
C GLN A 79 22.22 -3.08 5.37
N ALA A 80 20.89 -2.97 5.29
CA ALA A 80 20.07 -2.85 6.49
C ALA A 80 20.06 -4.14 7.32
N GLU A 81 20.16 -4.02 8.64
CA GLU A 81 19.91 -5.09 9.60
C GLU A 81 18.43 -5.46 9.63
N TRP A 82 17.57 -4.45 9.53
CA TRP A 82 16.12 -4.57 9.45
C TRP A 82 15.54 -3.33 8.77
N VAL A 83 14.34 -3.50 8.19
CA VAL A 83 13.53 -2.41 7.64
C VAL A 83 12.10 -2.57 8.17
N ALA A 84 11.53 -1.47 8.66
CA ALA A 84 10.18 -1.40 9.21
C ALA A 84 9.35 -0.36 8.45
N TYR A 85 8.14 -0.73 8.05
CA TYR A 85 7.23 0.16 7.35
C TYR A 85 5.77 -0.27 7.57
N TRP A 86 4.86 0.69 7.49
CA TRP A 86 3.43 0.43 7.59
C TRP A 86 2.86 -0.02 6.25
N LEU A 87 1.95 -0.99 6.27
CA LEU A 87 1.19 -1.41 5.10
C LEU A 87 -0.30 -1.19 5.36
N ASN A 88 -0.89 -0.20 4.70
CA ASN A 88 -2.33 0.02 4.75
C ASN A 88 -2.98 -0.37 3.44
N ARG A 89 -4.24 -0.81 3.52
CA ARG A 89 -5.06 -1.12 2.34
C ARG A 89 -5.15 0.08 1.37
N LYS A 90 -5.19 1.30 1.90
CA LYS A 90 -5.28 2.54 1.11
C LYS A 90 -4.00 2.84 0.29
N ASP A 91 -2.87 2.27 0.69
CA ASP A 91 -1.57 2.50 0.06
C ASP A 91 -1.36 1.60 -1.17
N ILE A 92 -2.15 0.53 -1.29
CA ILE A 92 -2.09 -0.44 -2.39
C ILE A 92 -2.83 0.12 -3.60
N VAL A 93 -2.12 0.89 -4.43
CA VAL A 93 -2.66 1.56 -5.61
C VAL A 93 -2.00 1.09 -6.90
N TYR A 94 -2.75 1.09 -8.00
CA TYR A 94 -2.28 0.70 -9.33
C TYR A 94 -1.76 1.90 -10.12
N ILE A 95 -0.80 2.62 -9.56
CA ILE A 95 -0.11 3.73 -10.25
C ILE A 95 1.17 3.21 -10.92
N LYS A 96 1.48 3.73 -12.12
CA LYS A 96 2.68 3.39 -12.87
C LYS A 96 3.63 4.59 -12.91
N TYR A 97 4.66 4.57 -12.09
CA TYR A 97 5.78 5.49 -12.18
C TYR A 97 6.88 4.94 -13.09
N LYS A 98 7.65 5.85 -13.70
CA LYS A 98 8.91 5.47 -14.34
C LYS A 98 9.86 4.99 -13.24
N ARG A 99 10.49 3.82 -13.43
CA ARG A 99 11.47 3.27 -12.49
C ARG A 99 12.69 4.20 -12.43
N PRO A 100 13.06 4.75 -11.25
CA PRO A 100 14.29 5.53 -11.11
C PRO A 100 15.52 4.61 -11.09
N HIS A 101 16.70 5.23 -11.16
CA HIS A 101 17.95 4.54 -10.91
C HIS A 101 18.14 4.33 -9.40
N PHE A 102 18.88 3.29 -9.02
CA PHE A 102 19.34 3.15 -7.65
C PHE A 102 20.40 4.21 -7.36
N VAL A 103 20.32 4.81 -6.19
CA VAL A 103 21.21 5.89 -5.75
C VAL A 103 21.62 5.63 -4.31
N ASN A 104 22.80 6.14 -3.93
CA ASN A 104 23.26 6.08 -2.55
C ASN A 104 22.27 6.81 -1.63
N ASP A 105 22.11 6.31 -0.41
CA ASP A 105 21.27 6.92 0.61
C ASP A 105 22.00 8.11 1.24
N PRO A 106 21.48 9.35 1.10
CA PRO A 106 22.12 10.53 1.69
C PRO A 106 22.02 10.59 3.22
N MET A 107 21.22 9.72 3.86
CA MET A 107 21.05 9.68 5.32
C MET A 107 21.97 8.67 6.02
N VAL A 108 22.72 7.86 5.28
CA VAL A 108 23.78 7.01 5.85
C VAL A 108 24.96 7.90 6.22
N GLU A 109 25.54 7.72 7.42
CA GLU A 109 26.57 8.63 7.96
C GLU A 109 27.86 8.63 7.14
N GLU A 110 28.27 7.47 6.63
CA GLU A 110 29.43 7.30 5.75
C GLU A 110 28.98 7.15 4.29
N GLU A 111 28.95 5.94 3.75
CA GLU A 111 28.48 5.71 2.39
C GLU A 111 27.69 4.41 2.28
N SER A 112 26.44 4.50 1.84
CA SER A 112 25.68 3.30 1.49
C SER A 112 26.28 2.55 0.29
N ALA A 113 26.05 1.24 0.17
CA ALA A 113 26.48 0.41 -0.96
C ALA A 113 26.37 1.11 -2.33
N ASN A 114 27.44 1.05 -3.13
CA ASN A 114 27.36 1.53 -4.50
C ASN A 114 26.55 0.54 -5.35
N TRP A 115 25.55 1.03 -6.08
CA TRP A 115 24.71 0.18 -6.92
C TRP A 115 25.51 -0.60 -7.99
N LYS A 116 26.70 -0.11 -8.36
CA LYS A 116 27.61 -0.78 -9.30
C LYS A 116 28.20 -2.08 -8.73
N ASN A 117 28.30 -2.21 -7.40
CA ASN A 117 28.79 -3.44 -6.73
C ASN A 117 27.88 -4.65 -7.03
N TYR A 118 26.63 -4.41 -7.40
CA TYR A 118 25.67 -5.44 -7.81
C TYR A 118 25.85 -5.90 -9.26
N ILE A 119 26.56 -5.14 -10.10
CA ILE A 119 26.79 -5.51 -11.49
C ILE A 119 27.79 -6.67 -11.51
N SER A 120 27.46 -7.74 -12.24
CA SER A 120 28.31 -8.93 -12.38
C SER A 120 28.61 -9.70 -11.09
N SER A 121 27.97 -9.36 -9.96
CA SER A 121 28.13 -10.09 -8.69
C SER A 121 27.41 -11.44 -8.67
N GLY A 122 26.49 -11.67 -9.62
CA GLY A 122 25.57 -12.82 -9.61
C GLY A 122 24.31 -12.60 -8.76
N TYR A 123 24.15 -11.43 -8.15
CA TYR A 123 22.98 -11.05 -7.34
C TYR A 123 22.23 -9.87 -7.95
N GLU A 124 20.93 -9.81 -7.69
CA GLU A 124 20.06 -8.68 -8.03
C GLU A 124 19.91 -7.71 -6.85
N ARG A 125 19.44 -6.51 -7.15
CA ARG A 125 19.13 -5.46 -6.17
C ARG A 125 17.73 -5.68 -5.61
N GLY A 126 17.64 -6.50 -4.57
CA GLY A 126 16.39 -6.82 -3.89
C GLY A 126 15.97 -5.70 -2.96
N HIS A 127 14.70 -5.28 -3.02
CA HIS A 127 14.17 -4.26 -2.12
C HIS A 127 13.75 -4.92 -0.80
N LEU A 128 14.05 -4.27 0.33
CA LEU A 128 13.58 -4.67 1.65
C LEU A 128 12.20 -4.06 1.95
N CYS A 129 12.04 -2.77 1.71
CA CYS A 129 10.75 -2.08 1.55
C CYS A 129 10.38 -2.07 0.05
N PRO A 130 9.36 -2.83 -0.38
CA PRO A 130 9.04 -2.98 -1.80
C PRO A 130 8.51 -1.69 -2.42
N ALA A 131 9.07 -1.30 -3.57
CA ALA A 131 8.59 -0.16 -4.35
C ALA A 131 7.09 -0.27 -4.72
N GLY A 132 6.59 -1.50 -4.90
CA GLY A 132 5.17 -1.76 -5.20
C GLY A 132 4.21 -1.28 -4.12
N ASP A 133 4.62 -1.38 -2.85
CA ASP A 133 3.80 -1.01 -1.70
C ASP A 133 3.84 0.49 -1.41
N ARG A 134 4.74 1.23 -2.06
CA ARG A 134 4.97 2.67 -1.88
C ARG A 134 4.48 3.52 -3.06
N LYS A 135 3.60 2.98 -3.89
CA LYS A 135 3.09 3.65 -5.11
C LYS A 135 2.09 4.78 -4.87
N PHE A 136 1.60 4.96 -3.65
CA PHE A 136 0.65 6.04 -3.32
C PHE A 136 1.26 7.45 -3.42
N SER A 137 2.59 7.55 -3.33
CA SER A 137 3.33 8.80 -3.51
C SER A 137 4.56 8.54 -4.36
N LYS A 138 4.86 9.47 -5.28
CA LYS A 138 6.07 9.38 -6.11
C LYS A 138 7.34 9.44 -5.26
N GLU A 139 7.35 10.31 -4.25
CA GLU A 139 8.44 10.42 -3.27
C GLU A 139 8.62 9.10 -2.50
N ALA A 140 7.53 8.53 -1.97
CA ALA A 140 7.59 7.24 -1.28
C ALA A 140 8.14 6.12 -2.18
N PHE A 141 7.74 6.11 -3.44
CA PHE A 141 8.23 5.16 -4.44
C PHE A 141 9.72 5.34 -4.72
N GLU A 142 10.18 6.59 -4.93
CA GLU A 142 11.56 6.91 -5.24
C GLU A 142 12.51 6.63 -4.06
N GLU A 143 12.11 6.91 -2.81
CA GLU A 143 12.91 6.60 -1.62
C GLU A 143 13.20 5.10 -1.47
N THR A 144 12.38 4.20 -2.03
CA THR A 144 12.68 2.76 -1.99
C THR A 144 13.89 2.33 -2.83
N PHE A 145 14.41 3.24 -3.67
CA PHE A 145 15.58 3.00 -4.52
C PHE A 145 16.90 3.47 -3.89
N TYR A 146 16.89 3.95 -2.66
CA TYR A 146 18.10 4.14 -1.87
C TYR A 146 18.77 2.80 -1.59
N THR A 147 20.09 2.71 -1.79
CA THR A 147 20.82 1.45 -1.66
C THR A 147 20.89 0.93 -0.23
N SER A 148 20.62 1.76 0.78
CA SER A 148 20.40 1.32 2.17
C SER A 148 19.19 0.38 2.32
N ASN A 149 18.17 0.52 1.46
CA ASN A 149 16.98 -0.33 1.39
C ASN A 149 17.18 -1.57 0.48
N ILE A 150 18.40 -1.78 -0.03
CA ILE A 150 18.70 -2.83 -1.00
C ILE A 150 19.61 -3.88 -0.38
N ALA A 151 19.30 -5.15 -0.65
CA ALA A 151 20.15 -6.29 -0.30
C ALA A 151 20.41 -7.17 -1.54
N PRO A 152 21.57 -7.87 -1.60
CA PRO A 152 21.83 -8.87 -2.62
C PRO A 152 20.79 -9.99 -2.61
N GLN A 153 19.98 -10.08 -3.66
CA GLN A 153 18.94 -11.10 -3.79
C GLN A 153 19.29 -12.05 -4.93
N LYS A 154 19.20 -13.37 -4.69
CA LYS A 154 19.38 -14.36 -5.78
C LYS A 154 18.23 -14.23 -6.78
N LYS A 155 18.57 -14.21 -8.07
CA LYS A 155 17.65 -14.13 -9.22
C LYS A 155 16.52 -15.19 -9.23
N LYS A 156 16.69 -16.27 -8.48
CA LYS A 156 15.70 -17.33 -8.31
C LYS A 156 15.17 -17.33 -6.88
N PHE A 157 14.29 -16.39 -6.58
CA PHE A 157 13.35 -16.53 -5.48
C PHE A 157 12.02 -16.99 -6.08
N ILE A 158 11.75 -18.30 -6.07
CA ILE A 158 10.42 -18.86 -6.35
C ILE A 158 9.84 -19.24 -4.98
N PRO A 159 9.13 -18.33 -4.28
CA PRO A 159 8.29 -18.75 -3.18
C PRO A 159 7.06 -19.38 -3.82
N PHE A 160 7.06 -20.72 -3.90
CA PHE A 160 5.95 -21.55 -4.40
C PHE A 160 5.66 -21.46 -5.91
N LYS A 161 5.92 -22.57 -6.61
CA LYS A 161 5.07 -22.94 -7.75
C LYS A 161 3.69 -23.24 -7.15
N LEU A 162 2.72 -22.36 -7.39
CA LEU A 162 1.31 -22.72 -7.34
C LEU A 162 0.94 -23.51 -8.59
#